data_AF-S9W5W9-F1
#
_entry.id   AF-S9W5W9-F1
#
_cell.length_a   1.000
_cell.length_b   1.000
_cell.length_c   1.000
_cell.angle_alpha   90.00
_cell.angle_beta   90.00
_cell.angle_gamma   90.00
#
_symmetry.space_group_name_H-M   'P 1'
#
loop_
_entity.id
_entity.type
_entity.pdbx_description
1 polymer ?
#
loop_
_entity_poly.entity_id
_entity_poly.type
_entity_poly.pdbx_seq_one_letter_code
_entity_poly.pdbx_strand_id
1 'polypeptide(L)'
;MINFRYPTLLFLALPLPEYFLRDSLEIFRNFLGDSLISTGYRGPRVSHLTIGMIPVKSEDDVLCSIDHLRKNAQSFQKAYGNELLKIDLQGTSYFGKSANEARVLYAVPQEQPGKVSVQRFCEYLRSSFEDADIIIKDNRPLTLHCTLLNARYMKRGKKRLKYFDAEPIIEKFSDYCWAQNINLTKLCIMKTGAVGPPGDMYYEEIDSIPLY
;
A
#
# COMPACT_ATOMS: atom_id res chain seq x y z
N MET A 1 8.61 28.23 -21.47
CA MET A 1 8.94 26.99 -20.74
C MET A 1 7.68 26.53 -20.00
N ILE A 2 7.02 25.51 -20.54
CA ILE A 2 5.87 24.88 -19.88
C ILE A 2 6.45 24.05 -18.73
N ASN A 3 6.18 24.45 -17.50
CA ASN A 3 6.65 23.76 -16.32
C ASN A 3 5.79 22.50 -16.13
N PHE A 4 6.16 21.39 -16.79
CA PHE A 4 5.58 20.08 -16.47
C PHE A 4 6.01 19.75 -15.04
N ARG A 5 5.08 19.97 -14.10
CA ARG A 5 5.32 19.71 -12.69
C ARG A 5 5.19 18.20 -12.48
N TYR A 6 6.29 17.47 -12.69
CA TYR A 6 6.37 16.05 -12.37
C TYR A 6 6.13 15.82 -10.87
N PRO A 7 5.61 14.64 -10.46
CA PRO A 7 5.43 14.33 -9.04
C PRO A 7 6.77 14.27 -8.33
N THR A 8 6.87 14.73 -7.09
CA THR A 8 8.15 14.71 -6.34
C THR A 8 8.41 13.39 -5.62
N LEU A 9 7.40 12.51 -5.55
CA LEU A 9 7.47 11.23 -4.87
C LEU A 9 6.44 10.26 -5.44
N LEU A 10 6.95 9.13 -5.93
CA LEU A 10 6.19 7.97 -6.40
C LEU A 10 6.37 6.80 -5.43
N PHE A 11 5.62 5.74 -5.64
CA PHE A 11 5.81 4.48 -4.92
C PHE A 11 5.48 3.29 -5.82
N LEU A 12 6.23 2.20 -5.63
CA LEU A 12 5.99 0.90 -6.24
C LEU A 12 5.07 0.08 -5.32
N ALA A 13 4.02 -0.53 -5.87
CA ALA A 13 3.09 -1.29 -5.06
C ALA A 13 2.28 -2.33 -5.85
N LEU A 14 1.71 -3.27 -5.09
CA LEU A 14 0.67 -4.20 -5.56
C LEU A 14 -0.69 -3.66 -5.09
N PRO A 15 -1.51 -3.06 -5.97
CA PRO A 15 -2.85 -2.62 -5.59
C PRO A 15 -3.76 -3.82 -5.29
N LEU A 16 -4.61 -3.69 -4.29
CA LEU A 16 -5.62 -4.70 -3.95
C LEU A 16 -6.91 -4.40 -4.73
N PRO A 17 -7.54 -5.39 -5.38
CA PRO A 17 -8.79 -5.17 -6.08
C PRO A 17 -9.89 -4.75 -5.09
N GLU A 18 -10.51 -3.59 -5.35
CA GLU A 18 -11.48 -2.96 -4.47
C GLU A 18 -12.62 -3.89 -4.05
N TYR A 19 -13.11 -4.74 -4.97
CA TYR A 19 -14.26 -5.62 -4.73
C TYR A 19 -14.04 -6.62 -3.59
N PHE A 20 -12.80 -7.02 -3.30
CA PHE A 20 -12.51 -7.91 -2.16
C PHE A 20 -12.70 -7.23 -0.80
N LEU A 21 -12.66 -5.89 -0.77
CA LEU A 21 -12.54 -5.11 0.46
C LEU A 21 -13.74 -4.22 0.74
N ARG A 22 -14.70 -4.09 -0.20
CA ARG A 22 -15.83 -3.17 -0.06
C ARG A 22 -16.59 -3.42 1.26
N ASP A 23 -17.06 -4.64 1.45
CA ASP A 23 -17.95 -4.97 2.57
C ASP A 23 -17.23 -4.88 3.92
N SER A 24 -16.02 -5.44 4.01
CA SER A 24 -15.24 -5.47 5.25
C SER A 24 -14.76 -4.07 5.66
N LEU A 25 -14.35 -3.24 4.70
CA LEU A 25 -13.98 -1.85 4.99
C LEU A 25 -15.19 -0.95 5.23
N GLU A 26 -16.37 -1.27 4.71
CA GLU A 26 -17.62 -0.60 5.08
C GLU A 26 -18.00 -0.91 6.54
N ILE A 27 -17.93 -2.17 6.97
CA ILE A 27 -18.14 -2.56 8.38
C ILE A 27 -17.17 -1.79 9.28
N PHE A 28 -15.90 -1.71 8.88
CA PHE A 28 -14.89 -0.97 9.63
C PHE A 28 -15.17 0.53 9.66
N ARG A 29 -15.53 1.14 8.54
CA ARG A 29 -15.91 2.56 8.47
C ARG A 29 -17.10 2.86 9.38
N ASN A 30 -18.12 2.00 9.38
CA ASN A 30 -19.30 2.14 10.24
C ASN A 30 -18.93 2.03 11.72
N PHE A 31 -17.99 1.15 12.08
CA PHE A 31 -17.47 1.06 13.43
C PHE A 31 -16.76 2.35 13.89
N LEU A 32 -16.01 3.01 13.00
CA LEU A 32 -15.31 4.26 13.34
C LEU A 32 -16.27 5.44 13.61
N GLY A 33 -17.47 5.41 13.03
CA GLY A 33 -18.48 6.47 13.12
C GLY A 33 -17.96 7.85 12.75
N ASP A 34 -18.58 8.89 13.31
CA ASP A 34 -18.22 10.30 13.08
C ASP A 34 -17.09 10.79 14.02
N SER A 35 -16.16 9.90 14.37
CA SER A 35 -15.02 10.24 15.22
C SER A 35 -13.92 10.98 14.46
N LEU A 36 -13.04 11.69 15.17
CA LEU A 36 -11.85 12.31 14.56
C LEU A 36 -10.96 11.27 13.83
N ILE A 37 -10.94 10.03 14.33
CA ILE A 37 -10.16 8.93 13.76
C ILE A 37 -10.67 8.55 12.36
N SER A 38 -11.97 8.68 12.08
CA SER A 38 -12.54 8.33 10.77
C SER A 38 -11.97 9.18 9.63
N THR A 39 -11.47 10.39 9.90
CA THR A 39 -10.75 11.20 8.90
C THR A 39 -9.43 10.57 8.43
N GLY A 40 -8.86 9.68 9.24
CA GLY A 40 -7.69 8.87 8.92
C GLY A 40 -7.98 7.65 8.04
N TYR A 41 -9.25 7.29 7.85
CA TYR A 41 -9.69 6.08 7.14
C TYR A 41 -9.20 6.04 5.70
N ARG A 42 -8.67 4.88 5.29
CA ARG A 42 -8.23 4.57 3.93
C ARG A 42 -9.20 3.55 3.33
N GLY A 43 -9.94 3.98 2.31
CA GLY A 43 -10.97 3.17 1.65
C GLY A 43 -10.40 2.14 0.66
N PRO A 44 -11.27 1.28 0.10
CA PRO A 44 -10.83 0.13 -0.69
C PRO A 44 -10.12 0.53 -2.00
N ARG A 45 -10.43 1.69 -2.59
CA ARG A 45 -9.76 2.24 -3.79
C ARG A 45 -8.31 2.68 -3.58
N VAL A 46 -7.89 2.86 -2.32
CA VAL A 46 -6.50 3.18 -1.97
C VAL A 46 -5.79 2.00 -1.31
N SER A 47 -6.41 0.83 -1.24
CA SER A 47 -5.81 -0.37 -0.64
C SER A 47 -4.74 -0.96 -1.55
N HIS A 48 -3.53 -1.11 -1.01
CA HIS A 48 -2.36 -1.62 -1.72
C HIS A 48 -1.33 -2.14 -0.74
N LEU A 49 -0.38 -2.93 -1.24
CA LEU A 49 0.85 -3.31 -0.54
C LEU A 49 2.01 -2.50 -1.10
N THR A 50 2.57 -1.60 -0.30
CA THR A 50 3.73 -0.79 -0.72
C THR A 50 5.00 -1.62 -0.73
N ILE A 51 5.74 -1.59 -1.84
CA ILE A 51 7.04 -2.25 -2.00
C ILE A 51 8.18 -1.28 -1.71
N GLY A 52 8.08 -0.03 -2.19
CA GLY A 52 9.05 1.00 -1.85
C GLY A 52 8.75 2.37 -2.43
N MET A 53 9.47 3.37 -1.94
CA MET A 53 9.29 4.77 -2.30
C MET A 53 10.32 5.19 -3.35
N ILE A 54 9.86 5.90 -4.37
CA ILE A 54 10.66 6.35 -5.50
C ILE A 54 10.75 7.88 -5.42
N PRO A 55 11.85 8.46 -4.93
CA PRO A 55 12.07 9.90 -4.97
C PRO A 55 12.19 10.37 -6.42
N VAL A 56 11.60 11.52 -6.74
CA VAL A 56 11.63 12.08 -8.09
C VAL A 56 12.10 13.53 -8.02
N LYS A 57 13.21 13.80 -8.70
CA LYS A 57 13.90 15.10 -8.78
C LYS A 57 13.88 15.68 -10.19
N SER A 58 13.48 14.90 -11.18
CA SER A 58 13.35 15.31 -12.58
C SER A 58 12.26 14.50 -13.28
N GLU A 59 11.89 14.92 -14.49
CA GLU A 59 11.04 14.11 -15.38
C GLU A 59 11.74 12.82 -15.81
N ASP A 60 13.07 12.85 -15.97
CA ASP A 60 13.87 11.68 -16.31
C ASP A 60 13.76 10.58 -15.24
N ASP A 61 13.67 10.93 -13.94
CA ASP A 61 13.48 9.94 -12.87
C ASP A 61 12.14 9.18 -13.04
N VAL A 62 11.09 9.87 -13.51
CA VAL A 62 9.79 9.24 -13.81
C VAL A 62 9.94 8.28 -14.99
N LEU A 63 10.56 8.73 -16.07
CA LEU A 63 10.78 7.93 -17.28
C LEU A 63 11.66 6.71 -16.99
N CYS A 64 12.74 6.86 -16.22
CA CYS A 64 13.60 5.77 -15.77
C CYS A 64 12.82 4.73 -14.96
N SER A 65 11.92 5.17 -14.09
CA SER A 65 11.07 4.26 -13.30
C SER A 65 10.13 3.43 -14.19
N ILE A 66 9.48 4.09 -15.14
CA ILE A 66 8.59 3.47 -16.14
C ILE A 66 9.37 2.47 -17.01
N ASP A 67 10.52 2.90 -17.53
CA ASP A 67 11.38 2.09 -18.38
C ASP A 67 11.87 0.83 -17.64
N HIS A 68 12.31 0.99 -16.39
CA HIS A 68 12.76 -0.14 -15.57
C HIS A 68 11.63 -1.13 -15.32
N LEU A 69 10.43 -0.65 -14.98
CA LEU A 69 9.25 -1.49 -14.81
C LEU A 69 8.96 -2.32 -16.06
N ARG A 70 8.93 -1.67 -17.23
CA ARG A 70 8.59 -2.32 -18.52
C ARG A 70 9.67 -3.27 -19.01
N LYS A 71 10.94 -2.85 -18.98
CA LYS A 71 12.08 -3.67 -19.47
C LYS A 71 12.26 -4.95 -18.65
N ASN A 72 11.89 -4.93 -17.37
CA ASN A 72 12.01 -6.07 -16.49
C ASN A 72 10.71 -6.89 -16.31
N ALA A 73 9.62 -6.53 -17.01
CA ALA A 73 8.32 -7.18 -16.84
C ALA A 73 8.38 -8.71 -17.01
N GLN A 74 9.09 -9.19 -18.04
CA GLN A 74 9.28 -10.63 -18.26
C GLN A 74 10.12 -11.29 -17.17
N SER A 75 11.15 -10.62 -16.66
CA SER A 75 11.98 -11.13 -15.56
C SER A 75 11.18 -11.24 -14.26
N PHE A 76 10.36 -10.22 -13.99
CA PHE A 76 9.44 -10.21 -12.85
C PHE A 76 8.43 -11.34 -12.96
N GLN A 77 7.84 -11.56 -14.14
CA GLN A 77 6.93 -12.68 -14.39
C GLN A 77 7.61 -14.05 -14.16
N LYS A 78 8.82 -14.23 -14.71
CA LYS A 78 9.58 -15.49 -14.54
C LYS A 78 9.94 -15.78 -13.09
N ALA A 79 10.08 -14.77 -12.23
CA ALA A 79 10.46 -14.95 -10.84
C ALA A 79 9.42 -15.72 -10.01
N TYR A 80 8.13 -15.66 -10.38
CA TYR A 80 7.05 -16.42 -9.72
C TYR A 80 6.39 -17.46 -10.63
N GLY A 81 6.76 -17.51 -11.91
CA GLY A 81 6.25 -18.48 -12.87
C GLY A 81 4.80 -18.20 -13.27
N ASN A 82 4.07 -19.27 -13.62
CA ASN A 82 2.68 -19.15 -14.10
C ASN A 82 1.64 -19.19 -12.98
N GLU A 83 2.07 -19.22 -11.71
CA GLU A 83 1.16 -19.24 -10.57
C GLU A 83 0.69 -17.82 -10.23
N LEU A 84 -0.62 -17.67 -9.98
CA LEU A 84 -1.18 -16.42 -9.51
C LEU A 84 -0.66 -16.10 -8.10
N LEU A 85 -0.19 -14.87 -7.91
CA LEU A 85 0.16 -14.35 -6.60
C LEU A 85 -1.12 -14.12 -5.79
N LYS A 86 -1.29 -14.92 -4.73
CA LYS A 86 -2.48 -14.90 -3.88
C LYS A 86 -2.14 -14.62 -2.43
N ILE A 87 -3.00 -13.84 -1.78
CA ILE A 87 -2.95 -13.58 -0.35
C ILE A 87 -4.35 -13.64 0.25
N ASP A 88 -4.39 -13.87 1.56
CA ASP A 88 -5.51 -13.45 2.38
C ASP A 88 -5.11 -12.15 3.11
N LEU A 89 -6.10 -11.40 3.58
CA LEU A 89 -5.90 -10.22 4.40
C LEU A 89 -6.62 -10.46 5.72
N GLN A 90 -5.87 -10.71 6.79
CA GLN A 90 -6.42 -11.14 8.07
C GLN A 90 -5.72 -10.46 9.24
N GLY A 91 -6.54 -10.12 10.23
CA GLY A 91 -6.11 -9.49 11.47
C GLY A 91 -5.64 -8.06 11.27
N THR A 92 -5.33 -7.42 12.39
CA THR A 92 -4.98 -6.00 12.43
C THR A 92 -3.75 -5.78 13.29
N SER A 93 -2.83 -4.96 12.79
CA SER A 93 -1.64 -4.56 13.51
C SER A 93 -1.37 -3.06 13.28
N TYR A 94 -0.31 -2.54 13.89
CA TYR A 94 -0.03 -1.12 13.90
C TYR A 94 1.47 -0.79 13.83
N PHE A 95 1.78 0.37 13.26
CA PHE A 95 3.06 1.04 13.47
C PHE A 95 2.88 2.13 14.52
N GLY A 96 3.66 2.10 15.59
CA GLY A 96 3.56 3.01 16.72
C GLY A 96 4.44 2.54 17.87
N LYS A 97 4.47 3.29 18.97
CA LYS A 97 5.17 2.86 20.18
C LYS A 97 4.39 1.79 20.94
N SER A 98 3.07 1.93 20.94
CA SER A 98 2.07 1.10 21.63
C SER A 98 0.73 1.23 20.89
N ALA A 99 -0.23 0.37 21.20
CA ALA A 99 -1.56 0.41 20.58
C ALA A 99 -2.26 1.77 20.80
N ASN A 100 -2.14 2.35 22.00
CA ASN A 100 -2.66 3.69 22.29
C ASN A 100 -1.84 4.87 21.68
N GLU A 101 -0.66 4.59 21.13
CA GLU A 101 0.17 5.56 20.38
C GLU A 101 0.42 5.08 18.93
N ALA A 102 -0.60 4.53 18.29
CA ALA A 102 -0.54 4.06 16.92
C ALA A 102 -0.47 5.23 15.92
N ARG A 103 0.43 5.14 14.94
CA ARG A 103 0.58 6.11 13.83
C ARG A 103 -0.10 5.62 12.57
N VAL A 104 -0.07 4.32 12.34
CA VAL A 104 -0.69 3.62 11.22
C VAL A 104 -1.34 2.37 11.78
N LEU A 105 -2.58 2.11 11.39
CA LEU A 105 -3.25 0.83 11.58
C LEU A 105 -3.35 0.15 10.22
N TYR A 106 -3.07 -1.14 10.15
CA TYR A 106 -3.08 -1.87 8.90
C TYR A 106 -3.57 -3.30 9.08
N ALA A 107 -4.15 -3.83 8.01
CA ALA A 107 -4.46 -5.23 7.87
C ALA A 107 -3.23 -6.01 7.38
N VAL A 108 -3.07 -7.25 7.86
CA VAL A 108 -1.86 -8.05 7.62
C VAL A 108 -2.08 -9.02 6.46
N PRO A 109 -1.26 -8.96 5.40
CA PRO A 109 -1.31 -9.96 4.34
C PRO A 109 -0.82 -11.31 4.87
N GLN A 110 -1.56 -12.37 4.60
CA GLN A 110 -1.22 -13.76 4.92
C GLN A 110 -0.89 -14.51 3.63
N GLU A 111 0.24 -15.20 3.62
CA GLU A 111 0.61 -16.09 2.51
C GLU A 111 -0.23 -17.37 2.54
N GLN A 112 -0.59 -17.88 1.36
CA GLN A 112 -1.29 -19.15 1.25
C GLN A 112 -0.28 -20.32 1.28
N PRO A 113 -0.47 -21.33 2.13
CA PRO A 113 0.42 -22.49 2.19
C PRO A 113 0.57 -23.18 0.83
N GLY A 114 1.80 -23.51 0.45
CA GLY A 114 2.11 -24.19 -0.82
C GLY A 114 1.99 -23.31 -2.07
N LYS A 115 1.89 -21.98 -1.92
CA LYS A 115 1.89 -21.00 -3.00
C LYS A 115 3.19 -20.21 -3.04
N VAL A 116 3.44 -19.52 -4.16
CA VAL A 116 4.56 -18.57 -4.26
C VAL A 116 4.49 -17.52 -3.14
N SER A 117 5.63 -17.30 -2.49
CA SER A 117 5.78 -16.28 -1.45
C SER A 117 5.71 -14.88 -2.06
N VAL A 118 4.67 -14.14 -1.70
CA VAL A 118 4.49 -12.73 -2.07
C VAL A 118 5.53 -11.86 -1.39
N GLN A 119 5.91 -12.17 -0.15
CA GLN A 119 6.96 -11.45 0.57
C GLN A 119 8.29 -11.52 -0.20
N ARG A 120 8.74 -12.72 -0.58
CA ARG A 120 9.99 -12.91 -1.33
C ARG A 120 9.94 -12.25 -2.71
N PHE A 121 8.79 -12.31 -3.38
CA PHE A 121 8.62 -11.62 -4.66
C PHE A 121 8.74 -10.10 -4.52
N CYS A 122 8.08 -9.50 -3.51
CA CYS A 122 8.19 -8.07 -3.26
C CYS A 122 9.60 -7.64 -2.82
N GLU A 123 10.32 -8.48 -2.08
CA GLU A 123 11.74 -8.26 -1.75
C GLU A 123 12.61 -8.27 -3.01
N TYR A 124 12.41 -9.25 -3.91
CA TYR A 124 13.09 -9.30 -5.20
C TYR A 124 12.81 -8.05 -6.06
N LEU A 125 11.54 -7.63 -6.17
CA LEU A 125 11.16 -6.40 -6.86
C LEU A 125 11.85 -5.19 -6.25
N ARG A 126 11.83 -5.08 -4.92
CA ARG A 126 12.46 -3.98 -4.20
C ARG A 126 13.96 -3.93 -4.49
N SER A 127 14.68 -5.05 -4.39
CA SER A 127 16.10 -5.13 -4.72
C SER A 127 16.39 -4.74 -6.16
N SER A 128 15.57 -5.18 -7.13
CA SER A 128 15.74 -4.80 -8.53
C SER A 128 15.66 -3.28 -8.75
N PHE A 129 14.75 -2.59 -8.06
CA PHE A 129 14.62 -1.14 -8.14
C PHE A 129 15.68 -0.39 -7.30
N GLU A 130 16.17 -0.97 -6.21
CA GLU A 130 17.29 -0.46 -5.41
C GLU A 130 18.63 -0.58 -6.16
N ASP A 131 18.84 -1.66 -6.91
CA ASP A 131 20.04 -1.89 -7.73
C ASP A 131 20.10 -0.97 -8.96
N ALA A 132 18.94 -0.48 -9.41
CA ALA A 132 18.81 0.53 -10.46
C ALA A 132 18.86 1.97 -9.91
N ASP A 133 19.12 2.17 -8.62
CA ASP A 133 19.12 3.47 -7.91
C ASP A 133 17.78 4.24 -8.01
N ILE A 134 16.66 3.55 -8.27
CA ILE A 134 15.32 4.15 -8.38
C ILE A 134 14.63 4.24 -7.01
N ILE A 135 14.77 3.20 -6.19
CA ILE A 135 14.30 3.20 -4.80
C ILE A 135 15.48 3.48 -3.87
N ILE A 136 15.27 4.34 -2.87
CA ILE A 136 16.28 4.59 -1.84
C ILE A 136 16.49 3.31 -1.05
N LYS A 137 17.74 2.81 -1.03
CA LYS A 137 18.13 1.68 -0.19
C LYS A 137 17.78 1.94 1.27
N ASP A 138 17.00 1.02 1.83
CA ASP A 138 16.58 1.06 3.23
C ASP A 138 16.93 -0.28 3.90
N ASN A 139 17.81 -0.24 4.90
CA ASN A 139 18.30 -1.46 5.55
C ASN A 139 17.23 -2.15 6.43
N ARG A 140 16.03 -1.57 6.54
CA ARG A 140 14.92 -2.20 7.25
C ARG A 140 14.25 -3.27 6.38
N PRO A 141 13.83 -4.40 6.99
CA PRO A 141 13.03 -5.41 6.30
C PRO A 141 11.78 -4.82 5.65
N LEU A 142 11.42 -5.35 4.48
CA LEU A 142 10.16 -4.98 3.83
C LEU A 142 8.98 -5.47 4.68
N THR A 143 8.12 -4.56 5.11
CA THR A 143 6.89 -4.91 5.84
C THR A 143 5.69 -4.66 4.93
N LEU A 144 5.19 -5.72 4.30
CA LEU A 144 3.96 -5.65 3.52
C LEU A 144 2.75 -5.45 4.44
N HIS A 145 1.90 -4.49 4.10
CA HIS A 145 0.72 -4.15 4.90
C HIS A 145 -0.31 -3.40 4.04
N CYS A 146 -1.60 -3.56 4.36
CA CYS A 146 -2.66 -2.75 3.77
C CYS A 146 -3.13 -1.71 4.79
N THR A 147 -2.82 -0.44 4.58
CA THR A 147 -3.19 0.63 5.53
C THR A 147 -4.71 0.79 5.64
N LEU A 148 -5.22 0.80 6.87
CA LEU A 148 -6.62 1.06 7.23
C LEU A 148 -6.82 2.47 7.79
N LEU A 149 -5.90 2.91 8.66
CA LEU A 149 -5.87 4.24 9.26
C LEU A 149 -4.46 4.81 9.24
N ASN A 150 -4.36 6.13 9.06
CA ASN A 150 -3.07 6.81 9.19
C ASN A 150 -3.24 8.19 9.84
N ALA A 151 -2.55 8.38 10.98
CA ALA A 151 -2.58 9.59 11.80
C ALA A 151 -2.21 10.85 11.01
N ARG A 152 -1.40 10.71 9.95
CA ARG A 152 -0.99 11.84 9.09
C ARG A 152 -2.17 12.59 8.45
N TYR A 153 -3.31 11.92 8.30
CA TYR A 153 -4.52 12.49 7.71
C TYR A 153 -5.51 12.99 8.76
N MET A 154 -5.33 12.62 10.03
CA MET A 154 -6.16 13.08 11.13
C MET A 154 -5.75 14.49 11.54
N LYS A 155 -6.71 15.42 11.61
CA LYS A 155 -6.45 16.83 11.91
C LYS A 155 -7.34 17.34 13.03
N ARG A 156 -6.72 17.95 14.05
CA ARG A 156 -7.41 18.76 15.06
C ARG A 156 -7.13 20.23 14.77
N GLY A 157 -8.10 20.89 14.13
CA GLY A 157 -7.90 22.22 13.55
C GLY A 157 -6.81 22.19 12.46
N LYS A 158 -5.81 23.06 12.57
CA LYS A 158 -4.69 23.14 11.60
C LYS A 158 -3.59 22.09 11.85
N LYS A 159 -3.61 21.38 12.99
CA LYS A 159 -2.54 20.45 13.39
C LYS A 159 -2.90 19.01 13.03
N ARG A 160 -1.95 18.30 12.43
CA ARG A 160 -2.02 16.84 12.25
C ARG A 160 -1.77 16.14 13.57
N LEU A 161 -2.50 15.06 13.83
CA LEU A 161 -2.18 14.17 14.95
C LEU A 161 -0.87 13.43 14.68
N LYS A 162 -0.13 13.14 15.75
CA LYS A 162 1.09 12.31 15.67
C LYS A 162 0.76 10.82 15.74
N TYR A 163 -0.25 10.48 16.54
CA TYR A 163 -0.75 9.14 16.81
C TYR A 163 -2.23 9.21 17.21
N PHE A 164 -2.88 8.05 17.30
CA PHE A 164 -4.23 7.85 17.80
C PHE A 164 -4.27 6.57 18.64
N ASP A 165 -5.31 6.45 19.46
CA ASP A 165 -5.57 5.25 20.23
C ASP A 165 -6.24 4.19 19.35
N ALA A 166 -5.54 3.07 19.14
CA ALA A 166 -6.01 1.94 18.35
C ALA A 166 -6.47 0.75 19.21
N GLU A 167 -6.38 0.81 20.54
CA GLU A 167 -6.75 -0.32 21.41
C GLU A 167 -8.17 -0.85 21.17
N PRO A 168 -9.22 0.00 21.09
CA PRO A 168 -10.58 -0.49 20.84
C PRO A 168 -10.75 -1.13 19.45
N ILE A 169 -9.93 -0.71 18.49
CA ILE A 169 -9.95 -1.25 17.13
C ILE A 169 -9.25 -2.61 17.12
N ILE A 170 -8.08 -2.71 17.75
CA ILE A 170 -7.31 -3.96 17.82
C ILE A 170 -8.11 -5.02 18.59
N GLU A 171 -8.76 -4.65 19.70
CA GLU A 171 -9.63 -5.56 20.46
C GLU A 171 -10.72 -6.19 19.58
N LYS A 172 -11.34 -5.39 18.70
CA LYS A 172 -12.43 -5.86 17.84
C LYS A 172 -11.96 -6.56 16.55
N PHE A 173 -10.81 -6.17 15.99
CA PHE A 173 -10.38 -6.57 14.64
C PHE A 173 -9.03 -7.31 14.61
N SER A 174 -8.52 -7.79 15.75
CA SER A 174 -7.22 -8.46 15.84
C SER A 174 -7.10 -9.72 14.97
N ASP A 175 -8.19 -10.49 14.83
CA ASP A 175 -8.27 -11.74 14.04
C ASP A 175 -9.23 -11.63 12.85
N TYR A 176 -9.80 -10.45 12.61
CA TYR A 176 -10.84 -10.22 11.61
C TYR A 176 -10.38 -10.56 10.19
N CYS A 177 -11.22 -11.27 9.46
CA CYS A 177 -10.99 -11.59 8.06
C CYS A 177 -11.42 -10.41 7.18
N TRP A 178 -10.45 -9.64 6.68
CA TRP A 178 -10.70 -8.50 5.80
C TRP A 178 -11.06 -8.94 4.39
N ALA A 179 -10.36 -9.96 3.88
CA ALA A 179 -10.57 -10.52 2.55
C ALA A 179 -9.80 -11.83 2.41
N GLN A 180 -10.24 -12.69 1.49
CA GLN A 180 -9.59 -13.97 1.21
C GLN A 180 -9.39 -14.14 -0.29
N ASN A 181 -8.38 -14.95 -0.66
CA ASN A 181 -8.09 -15.34 -2.03
C ASN A 181 -7.92 -14.15 -2.98
N ILE A 182 -7.29 -13.08 -2.48
CA ILE A 182 -7.01 -11.90 -3.29
C ILE A 182 -5.95 -12.25 -4.32
N ASN A 183 -6.31 -12.12 -5.60
CA ASN A 183 -5.36 -12.22 -6.70
C ASN A 183 -4.66 -10.86 -6.90
N LEU A 184 -3.34 -10.85 -6.79
CA LEU A 184 -2.51 -9.68 -7.09
C LEU A 184 -2.19 -9.70 -8.59
N THR A 185 -2.86 -8.85 -9.36
CA THR A 185 -2.88 -8.95 -10.84
C THR A 185 -1.96 -7.99 -11.55
N LYS A 186 -1.43 -6.98 -10.85
CA LYS A 186 -0.53 -5.98 -11.46
C LYS A 186 0.46 -5.40 -10.46
N LEU A 187 1.58 -4.95 -11.00
CA LEU A 187 2.59 -4.13 -10.32
C LEU A 187 2.48 -2.71 -10.86
N CYS A 188 2.34 -1.73 -9.97
CA CYS A 188 2.08 -0.34 -10.34
C CYS A 188 3.12 0.61 -9.77
N ILE A 189 3.48 1.62 -10.56
CA ILE A 189 4.07 2.86 -10.08
C ILE A 189 2.95 3.88 -9.93
N MET A 190 2.81 4.43 -8.73
CA MET A 190 1.74 5.36 -8.39
C MET A 190 2.27 6.65 -7.78
N LYS A 191 1.55 7.74 -8.00
CA LYS A 191 1.84 9.03 -7.40
C LYS A 191 1.36 9.07 -5.95
N THR A 192 2.22 9.55 -5.04
CA THR A 192 1.82 9.73 -3.65
C THR A 192 0.77 10.83 -3.47
N GLY A 193 -0.01 10.73 -2.39
CA GLY A 193 -1.05 11.72 -2.07
C GLY A 193 -2.34 11.42 -2.84
N ALA A 194 -3.10 10.44 -2.34
CA ALA A 194 -4.39 10.09 -2.92
C ALA A 194 -5.33 11.30 -3.03
N VAL A 195 -6.07 11.34 -4.13
CA VAL A 195 -7.01 12.41 -4.51
C VAL A 195 -8.43 11.91 -4.31
N GLY A 196 -9.35 12.81 -3.96
CA GLY A 196 -10.76 12.50 -3.74
C GLY A 196 -11.22 12.73 -2.29
N PRO A 197 -12.53 12.65 -2.01
CA PRO A 197 -13.06 12.83 -0.68
C PRO A 197 -12.72 11.61 0.22
N PRO A 198 -12.67 11.77 1.55
CA PRO A 198 -12.46 10.66 2.47
C PRO A 198 -13.42 9.49 2.22
N GLY A 199 -12.88 8.29 2.07
CA GLY A 199 -13.63 7.07 1.76
C GLY A 199 -13.77 6.75 0.26
N ASP A 200 -13.58 7.71 -0.64
CA ASP A 200 -13.60 7.52 -2.09
C ASP A 200 -12.35 8.15 -2.76
N MET A 201 -11.20 7.96 -2.11
CA MET A 201 -9.91 8.42 -2.62
C MET A 201 -9.35 7.44 -3.64
N TYR A 202 -8.43 7.88 -4.48
CA TYR A 202 -7.63 7.03 -5.34
C TYR A 202 -6.22 7.58 -5.53
N TYR A 203 -5.28 6.70 -5.86
CA TYR A 203 -3.96 7.11 -6.32
C TYR A 203 -3.95 7.27 -7.83
N GLU A 204 -3.27 8.31 -8.33
CA GLU A 204 -2.99 8.44 -9.77
C GLU A 204 -1.93 7.39 -10.15
N GLU A 205 -2.28 6.48 -11.06
CA GLU A 205 -1.37 5.49 -11.63
C GLU A 205 -0.49 6.16 -12.70
N ILE A 206 0.82 5.96 -12.61
CA ILE A 206 1.79 6.46 -13.59
C ILE A 206 2.01 5.42 -14.68
N ASP A 207 2.23 4.16 -14.28
CA ASP A 207 2.35 3.03 -15.18
C ASP A 207 2.14 1.70 -14.43
N SER A 208 1.87 0.62 -15.18
CA SER A 208 1.76 -0.71 -14.61
C SER A 208 2.10 -1.83 -15.59
N ILE A 209 2.38 -3.01 -15.02
CA ILE A 209 2.51 -4.27 -15.77
C ILE A 209 1.60 -5.34 -15.17
N PRO A 210 1.05 -6.25 -15.98
CA PRO A 210 0.29 -7.40 -15.48
C PRO A 210 1.21 -8.40 -14.77
N LEU A 211 0.63 -9.17 -13.83
CA LEU A 211 1.27 -10.26 -13.12
C LEU A 211 0.64 -11.64 -13.43
N TYR A 212 0.24 -11.86 -14.68
CA TYR A 212 -0.40 -13.09 -15.15
C TYR A 212 0.10 -13.48 -16.54
#